data_AF-A0A1E8Q6A2-F1
#
_entry.id   AF-A0A1E8Q6A2-F1
#
_cell.length_a   1.000
_cell.length_b   1.000
_cell.length_c   1.000
_cell.angle_alpha   90.00
_cell.angle_beta   90.00
_cell.angle_gamma   90.00
#
_symmetry.space_group_name_H-M   'P 1'
#
loop_
_entity.id
_entity.type
_entity.pdbx_description
1 polymer ?
#
loop_
_entity_poly.entity_id
_entity_poly.type
_entity_poly.pdbx_seq_one_letter_code
_entity_poly.pdbx_strand_id
1 'polypeptide(L)'
;MLVVAPCMIGPLTCAARHHAPGALVLLQPCTADRTPRGRARVVGPLSDRRDAREFCAWVEHGRWDLAALSPRLRLDDVRRAASLN
;
A
#
# COMPACT_ATOMS: atom_id res chain seq x y z
N MET A 1 -11.55 1.25 9.82
CA MET A 1 -10.62 1.66 10.89
C MET A 1 -9.25 1.81 10.26
N LEU A 2 -8.60 2.98 10.40
CA LEU A 2 -7.23 3.19 9.98
C LEU A 2 -6.32 2.94 11.18
N VAL A 3 -5.33 2.07 11.03
CA VAL A 3 -4.28 1.84 12.02
C VAL A 3 -2.98 2.35 11.43
N VAL A 4 -2.30 3.22 12.17
CA VAL A 4 -0.96 3.69 11.81
C VAL A 4 0.01 3.02 12.76
N ALA A 5 0.95 2.26 12.21
CA ALA A 5 2.01 1.64 12.96
C ALA A 5 3.36 2.04 12.35
N PRO A 6 4.41 2.22 13.17
CA PRO A 6 5.76 2.25 12.64
C PRO A 6 6.09 0.89 12.01
N CYS A 7 7.24 0.80 11.32
CA CYS A 7 7.68 -0.46 10.75
C CYS A 7 7.69 -1.60 11.79
N MET A 8 6.84 -2.60 11.59
CA MET A 8 6.69 -3.73 12.51
C MET A 8 7.86 -4.73 12.45
N ILE A 9 8.75 -4.60 11.46
CA ILE A 9 9.95 -5.46 11.27
C ILE A 9 11.22 -4.78 11.85
N GLY A 10 11.05 -3.60 12.47
CA GLY A 10 12.14 -2.80 13.04
C GLY A 10 12.66 -1.71 12.09
N PRO A 11 13.11 -0.56 12.63
CA PRO A 11 13.44 0.62 11.83
C PRO A 11 14.58 0.40 10.83
N LEU A 12 15.60 -0.39 11.19
CA LEU A 12 16.76 -0.67 10.32
C LEU A 12 16.39 -1.52 9.10
N THR A 13 15.52 -2.52 9.26
CA THR A 13 15.12 -3.40 8.15
C THR A 13 14.20 -2.70 7.16
N CYS A 14 13.37 -1.75 7.63
CA CYS A 14 12.56 -0.92 6.76
C CYS A 14 13.35 0.20 6.08
N ALA A 15 14.33 0.81 6.76
CA ALA A 15 15.21 1.81 6.15
C ALA A 15 16.09 1.21 5.05
N ALA A 16 16.49 -0.06 5.19
CA ALA A 16 17.25 -0.81 4.18
C ALA A 16 16.40 -1.30 3.00
N ARG A 17 15.06 -1.24 3.08
CA ARG A 17 14.22 -1.56 1.92
C ARG A 17 14.28 -0.40 0.94
N HIS A 18 14.78 -0.69 -0.27
CA HIS A 18 14.79 0.21 -1.43
C HIS A 18 13.37 0.50 -1.93
N HIS A 19 12.51 1.06 -1.09
CA HIS A 19 11.22 1.59 -1.50
C HIS A 19 11.35 3.11 -1.54
N ALA A 20 10.73 3.74 -2.54
CA ALA A 20 10.66 5.19 -2.57
C ALA A 20 10.04 5.72 -1.26
N PRO A 21 10.46 6.90 -0.76
CA PRO A 21 9.97 7.44 0.50
C PRO A 21 8.45 7.61 0.48
N GLY A 22 7.76 7.15 1.54
CA GLY A 22 6.31 7.27 1.68
C GLY A 22 5.69 6.18 2.55
N ALA A 23 4.38 6.27 2.76
CA ALA A 23 3.65 5.29 3.56
C ALA A 23 3.28 4.06 2.72
N LEU A 24 3.48 2.86 3.28
CA LEU A 24 2.90 1.62 2.75
C LEU A 24 1.56 1.38 3.43
N VAL A 25 0.53 1.05 2.65
CA VAL A 25 -0.81 0.76 3.14
C VAL A 25 -1.13 -0.71 2.94
N LEU A 26 -1.60 -1.37 4.00
CA LEU A 26 -2.17 -2.71 3.94
C LEU A 26 -3.69 -2.60 4.03
N LEU A 27 -4.39 -2.88 2.93
CA LEU A 27 -5.84 -3.01 2.92
C LEU A 27 -6.22 -4.47 3.14
N GLN A 28 -6.88 -4.76 4.26
CA GLN A 28 -7.53 -6.05 4.51
C GLN A 28 -9.04 -5.88 4.34
N PRO A 29 -9.63 -6.44 3.26
CA PRO A 29 -11.08 -6.53 3.19
C PRO A 29 -11.63 -7.33 4.35
N CYS A 30 -12.75 -6.89 4.91
CA CYS A 30 -13.41 -7.54 6.02
C CYS A 30 -14.93 -7.38 5.90
N THR A 31 -15.65 -8.21 6.65
CA THR A 31 -17.09 -8.08 6.86
C THR A 31 -17.41 -6.90 7.79
N ALA A 32 -18.69 -6.60 7.99
CA ALA A 32 -19.12 -5.49 8.86
C ALA A 32 -18.69 -5.68 10.33
N ASP A 33 -18.62 -6.93 10.80
CA ASP A 33 -18.09 -7.35 12.10
C ASP A 33 -16.54 -7.41 12.13
N ARG A 34 -15.88 -6.93 11.07
CA ARG A 34 -14.42 -6.85 10.92
C ARG A 34 -13.72 -8.20 10.82
N THR A 35 -14.44 -9.26 10.46
CA THR A 35 -13.82 -10.55 10.15
C THR A 35 -13.11 -10.46 8.78
N PRO A 36 -11.79 -10.73 8.70
CA PRO A 36 -11.05 -10.67 7.44
C PRO A 36 -11.67 -11.58 6.38
N ARG A 37 -11.81 -11.07 5.14
CA ARG A 37 -12.35 -11.82 4.02
C ARG A 37 -11.48 -11.65 2.79
N GLY A 38 -10.92 -12.74 2.28
CA GLY A 38 -10.06 -12.69 1.10
C GLY A 38 -8.67 -12.13 1.37
N ARG A 39 -7.89 -11.99 0.30
CA ARG A 39 -6.46 -11.65 0.37
C ARG A 39 -6.25 -10.15 0.63
N ALA A 40 -5.37 -9.81 1.56
CA ALA A 40 -4.91 -8.44 1.77
C ALA A 40 -4.23 -7.84 0.53
N ARG A 41 -4.21 -6.52 0.43
CA ARG A 41 -3.54 -5.77 -0.64
C ARG A 41 -2.53 -4.81 -0.03
N VAL A 42 -1.31 -4.81 -0.56
CA VAL A 42 -0.30 -3.82 -0.21
C VAL A 42 -0.25 -2.78 -1.33
N VAL A 43 -0.34 -1.51 -0.96
CA VAL A 43 -0.34 -0.37 -1.87
C VAL A 43 0.72 0.63 -1.41
N GLY A 44 1.39 1.26 -2.37
CA GLY A 44 2.30 2.37 -2.13
C GLY A 44 3.67 2.20 -2.79
N PRO A 45 4.60 3.12 -2.47
CA PRO A 45 4.50 4.14 -1.42
C PRO A 45 3.52 5.27 -1.76
N LEU A 46 2.79 5.76 -0.75
CA LEU A 46 2.04 7.02 -0.82
C LEU A 46 2.98 8.14 -0.36
N SER A 47 3.44 8.97 -1.29
CA SER A 47 4.42 10.01 -1.03
C SER A 47 3.78 11.38 -0.85
N ASP A 48 2.58 11.59 -1.39
CA ASP A 48 1.88 12.87 -1.33
C ASP A 48 0.34 12.73 -1.21
N ARG A 49 -0.35 13.88 -1.18
CA ARG A 49 -1.82 13.93 -1.09
C ARG A 49 -2.53 13.45 -2.37
N ARG A 50 -1.88 13.48 -3.53
CA ARG A 50 -2.46 12.96 -4.78
C ARG A 50 -2.52 11.44 -4.71
N ASP A 51 -1.47 10.81 -4.21
CA ASP A 51 -1.43 9.35 -4.01
C ASP A 51 -2.49 8.91 -3.00
N ALA A 52 -2.65 9.66 -1.91
CA ALA A 52 -3.70 9.40 -0.92
C ALA A 52 -5.11 9.51 -1.52
N ARG A 53 -5.39 10.52 -2.35
CA ARG A 53 -6.68 10.66 -3.04
C ARG A 53 -6.95 9.50 -4.01
N GLU A 54 -5.94 9.11 -4.78
CA GLU A 54 -6.03 7.99 -5.72
C GLU A 54 -6.32 6.68 -4.97
N PHE A 55 -5.63 6.44 -3.86
CA PHE A 55 -5.88 5.31 -2.98
C PHE A 55 -7.31 5.32 -2.41
N CYS A 56 -7.79 6.46 -1.88
CA CYS A 56 -9.15 6.56 -1.34
C CYS A 56 -10.21 6.24 -2.40
N ALA A 57 -10.10 6.82 -3.61
CA ALA A 57 -11.03 6.54 -4.70
C ALA A 57 -11.02 5.05 -5.10
N TRP A 58 -9.84 4.42 -5.11
CA TRP A 58 -9.71 2.99 -5.37
C TRP A 58 -10.35 2.13 -4.27
N VAL A 59 -10.22 2.52 -2.99
CA VAL A 59 -10.90 1.83 -1.88
C VAL A 59 -12.42 1.97 -2.00
N GLU A 60 -12.92 3.17 -2.29
CA GLU A 60 -14.34 3.49 -2.45
C GLU A 60 -14.98 2.74 -3.62
N HIS A 61 -14.23 2.49 -4.71
CA HIS A 61 -14.71 1.70 -5.85
C HIS A 61 -15.00 0.23 -5.50
N GLY A 62 -14.41 -0.30 -4.42
CA GLY A 62 -14.77 -1.60 -3.83
C GLY A 62 -14.31 -2.85 -4.59
N ARG A 63 -13.80 -2.74 -5.83
CA ARG A 63 -13.26 -3.89 -6.60
C ARG A 63 -11.84 -4.28 -6.17
N TRP A 64 -11.07 -3.32 -5.66
CA TRP A 64 -9.70 -3.48 -5.16
C TRP A 64 -8.75 -4.29 -6.06
N ASP A 65 -8.87 -4.09 -7.38
CA ASP A 65 -7.93 -4.59 -8.38
C ASP A 65 -6.71 -3.68 -8.44
N LEU A 66 -5.52 -4.23 -8.20
CA LEU A 66 -4.26 -3.46 -8.24
C LEU A 66 -3.96 -2.93 -9.64
N ALA A 67 -4.46 -3.56 -10.70
CA ALA A 67 -4.31 -3.08 -12.06
C ALA A 67 -5.04 -1.76 -12.33
N ALA A 68 -6.00 -1.38 -11.47
CA ALA A 68 -6.70 -0.09 -11.56
C ALA A 68 -5.94 1.08 -10.90
N LEU A 69 -4.91 0.81 -10.10
CA LEU A 69 -4.04 1.85 -9.52
C LEU A 69 -2.96 2.26 -10.52
N SER A 70 -2.44 3.48 -10.41
CA SER A 70 -1.23 3.87 -11.15
C SER A 70 -0.05 2.96 -10.79
N PRO A 71 0.86 2.64 -11.74
CA PRO A 71 2.03 1.79 -11.47
C PRO A 71 2.90 2.25 -10.28
N ARG A 72 3.00 3.55 -10.07
CA ARG A 72 3.74 4.16 -8.93
C ARG A 72 3.19 3.80 -7.54
N LEU A 73 1.95 3.31 -7.46
CA LEU A 73 1.32 2.84 -6.21
C LEU A 73 1.31 1.31 -6.10
N ARG A 74 1.83 0.61 -7.10
CA ARG A 74 1.91 -0.85 -7.12
C ARG A 74 3.29 -1.27 -6.61
N LEU A 75 3.33 -1.88 -5.42
CA LEU A 75 4.58 -2.18 -4.73
C LEU A 75 5.55 -3.04 -5.57
N ASP A 76 5.04 -3.99 -6.36
CA ASP A 76 5.87 -4.85 -7.20
C ASP A 76 6.56 -4.08 -8.33
N ASP A 77 5.88 -3.09 -8.91
CA ASP A 77 6.47 -2.24 -9.96
C ASP A 77 7.52 -1.29 -9.37
N VAL A 78 7.26 -0.74 -8.17
CA VAL A 78 8.23 0.08 -7.43
C VAL A 78 9.48 -0.72 -7.07
N ARG A 79 9.31 -1.98 -6.62
CA ARG A 79 10.43 -2.89 -6.31
C ARG A 79 11.28 -3.17 -7.55
N ARG A 80 10.66 -3.47 -8.68
CA ARG A 80 11.38 -3.70 -9.94
C ARG A 80 12.17 -2.46 -10.36
N ALA A 81 11.58 -1.27 -10.29
CA ALA A 81 12.27 -0.03 -10.61
C ALA A 81 13.48 0.21 -9.68
N ALA A 82 13.36 -0.14 -8.40
CA ALA A 82 14.45 0.00 -7.44
C ALA A 82 15.59 -1.02 -7.64
N SER A 83 15.32 -2.21 -8.18
CA SER A 83 16.34 -3.24 -8.45
C SER A 83 17.18 -3.00 -9.72
N LEU A 84 16.82 -1.99 -10.51
CA LEU A 84 17.54 -1.59 -11.74
C LEU A 84 18.53 -0.43 -11.52
N ASN A 85 18.61 0.10 -10.29
CA ASN A 85 19.53 1.16 -9.88
C ASN A 85 20.51 0.63 -8.84
#